data_AF-A0A0D0PM15-F1
#
_entry.id   AF-A0A0D0PM15-F1
#
_cell.length_a   1.000
_cell.length_b   1.000
_cell.length_c   1.000
_cell.angle_alpha   90.00
_cell.angle_beta   90.00
_cell.angle_gamma   90.00
#
_symmetry.space_group_name_H-M   'P 1'
#
loop_
_entity.id
_entity.type
_entity.pdbx_description
1 polymer ?
#
loop_
_entity_poly.entity_id
_entity_poly.type
_entity_poly.pdbx_seq_one_letter_code
_entity_poly.pdbx_strand_id
1 'polypeptide(L)'
;MQAAKPLFDYPKYWAECFGPAPFLPMSREEMDQLGWDSCDIIIVTGDAYVDHPSFGMAIIGRLLEAQGFRVGIIAQPNWQSKDDFMKLGEPNLFFGVAAGNMDSMINRYTADKKIRSDDAYTPGGLAGKRPDRASLVYSQRCKEAYKHVPIVLGGIEASLRRIAHYDYWQDRVRNSILIDASADILLYGNAERAIVEVAQRLSYGHKIEDITDVRGTAFIRRDTPKDWYEVDSTRIDRPGKIDKIINPYVNTQDTAACAIEQEKGPVEDPSEAKVVQILASPKMTRDKTVIRLPSVEKVRNDAVLYAHANRVLHLETNPGNARALVQKHGDVDVWFNPPPIPMTTEEMDYVFGMPYARVPHPA
;
A
#
# COMPACT_ATOMS: atom_id res chain seq x y z
N MET A 1 21.07 6.47 -2.41
CA MET A 1 19.67 6.13 -2.78
C MET A 1 19.77 5.30 -4.03
N GLN A 2 19.35 4.04 -4.01
CA GLN A 2 19.43 3.17 -5.19
C GLN A 2 18.44 3.72 -6.24
N ALA A 3 18.90 3.99 -7.46
CA ALA A 3 18.02 4.44 -8.53
C ALA A 3 17.01 3.32 -8.82
N ALA A 4 15.72 3.67 -8.86
CA ALA A 4 14.68 2.70 -9.22
C ALA A 4 14.81 2.36 -10.71
N LYS A 5 14.57 1.10 -11.06
CA LYS A 5 14.52 0.68 -12.46
C LYS A 5 13.37 1.42 -13.19
N PRO A 6 13.63 2.10 -14.31
CA PRO A 6 12.59 2.77 -15.08
C PRO A 6 11.47 1.81 -15.50
N LEU A 7 10.21 2.27 -15.48
CA LEU A 7 9.06 1.44 -15.83
C LEU A 7 9.10 0.88 -17.27
N PHE A 8 9.72 1.59 -18.20
CA PHE A 8 9.85 1.19 -19.60
C PHE A 8 11.08 0.30 -19.89
N ASP A 9 11.94 0.04 -18.89
CA ASP A 9 13.17 -0.77 -19.04
C ASP A 9 12.97 -2.26 -18.69
N TYR A 10 11.75 -2.65 -18.38
CA TYR A 10 11.43 -4.05 -18.10
C TYR A 10 11.33 -4.84 -19.41
N PRO A 11 11.87 -6.08 -19.44
CA PRO A 11 11.67 -6.96 -20.57
C PRO A 11 10.18 -7.22 -20.72
N LYS A 12 9.67 -7.01 -21.94
CA LYS A 12 8.26 -7.26 -22.22
C LYS A 12 7.98 -8.75 -22.15
N TYR A 13 6.80 -9.07 -21.66
CA TYR A 13 6.27 -10.43 -21.65
C TYR A 13 5.79 -10.83 -23.06
N TRP A 14 5.51 -12.11 -23.26
CA TRP A 14 5.35 -12.70 -24.59
C TRP A 14 4.18 -12.14 -25.41
N ALA A 15 3.16 -11.59 -24.75
CA ALA A 15 1.96 -11.10 -25.43
C ALA A 15 2.14 -9.69 -26.02
N GLU A 16 3.35 -9.13 -25.99
CA GLU A 16 3.67 -7.88 -26.68
C GLU A 16 3.35 -7.90 -28.18
N CYS A 17 3.33 -9.10 -28.79
CA CYS A 17 3.07 -9.30 -30.21
C CYS A 17 1.64 -8.92 -30.64
N PHE A 18 0.67 -8.91 -29.72
CA PHE A 18 -0.70 -8.48 -30.01
C PHE A 18 -0.84 -6.96 -30.15
N GLY A 19 0.11 -6.19 -29.63
CA GLY A 19 0.00 -4.74 -29.53
C GLY A 19 -1.08 -4.30 -28.53
N PRO A 20 -1.32 -2.97 -28.38
CA PRO A 20 -2.31 -2.44 -27.46
C PRO A 20 -3.74 -2.69 -27.98
N ALA A 21 -4.60 -3.21 -27.12
CA ALA A 21 -6.01 -3.41 -27.41
C ALA A 21 -6.75 -2.06 -27.45
N PRO A 22 -7.79 -1.88 -28.29
CA PRO A 22 -8.62 -0.68 -28.26
C PRO A 22 -9.22 -0.42 -26.87
N PHE A 23 -9.68 -1.49 -26.21
CA PHE A 23 -10.08 -1.55 -24.82
C PHE A 23 -9.56 -2.85 -24.20
N LEU A 24 -9.30 -2.84 -22.89
CA LEU A 24 -9.02 -4.07 -22.16
C LEU A 24 -10.33 -4.88 -22.06
N PRO A 25 -10.34 -6.18 -22.41
CA PRO A 25 -11.57 -6.95 -22.52
C PRO A 25 -12.28 -7.10 -21.17
N MET A 26 -13.60 -6.96 -21.21
CA MET A 26 -14.55 -7.22 -20.12
C MET A 26 -15.36 -8.51 -20.31
N SER A 27 -15.29 -9.12 -21.50
CA SER A 27 -16.01 -10.34 -21.86
C SER A 27 -15.16 -11.36 -22.62
N ARG A 28 -15.62 -12.61 -22.71
CA ARG A 28 -14.95 -13.66 -23.51
C ARG A 28 -15.04 -13.35 -24.99
N GLU A 29 -16.15 -12.79 -25.43
CA GLU A 29 -16.39 -12.39 -26.81
C GLU A 29 -15.40 -11.31 -27.27
N GLU A 30 -15.03 -10.38 -26.39
CA GLU A 30 -13.98 -9.38 -26.66
C GLU A 30 -12.59 -10.00 -26.66
N MET A 31 -12.31 -10.97 -25.76
CA MET A 31 -11.06 -11.73 -25.82
C MET A 31 -10.91 -12.48 -27.15
N ASP A 32 -11.97 -13.11 -27.64
CA ASP A 32 -11.98 -13.81 -28.93
C ASP A 32 -11.69 -12.85 -30.09
N GLN A 33 -12.23 -11.62 -30.05
CA GLN A 33 -11.94 -10.58 -31.04
C GLN A 33 -10.47 -10.13 -31.02
N LEU A 34 -9.83 -10.13 -29.84
CA LEU A 34 -8.41 -9.85 -29.66
C LEU A 34 -7.51 -11.07 -29.95
N GLY A 35 -8.10 -12.25 -30.17
CA GLY A 35 -7.38 -13.51 -30.35
C GLY A 35 -6.76 -14.05 -29.06
N TRP A 36 -7.31 -13.72 -27.90
CA TRP A 36 -6.82 -14.14 -26.59
C TRP A 36 -7.60 -15.35 -26.05
N ASP A 37 -6.91 -16.42 -25.70
CA ASP A 37 -7.51 -17.61 -25.06
C ASP A 37 -7.70 -17.44 -23.54
N SER A 38 -6.82 -16.66 -22.90
CA SER A 38 -6.84 -16.38 -21.46
C SER A 38 -6.30 -14.97 -21.16
N CYS A 39 -6.62 -14.45 -19.99
CA CYS A 39 -5.94 -13.27 -19.44
C CYS A 39 -4.76 -13.74 -18.59
N ASP A 40 -3.65 -13.00 -18.62
CA ASP A 40 -2.56 -13.24 -17.67
C ASP A 40 -2.90 -12.61 -16.32
N ILE A 41 -3.53 -11.44 -16.34
CA ILE A 41 -3.91 -10.68 -15.17
C ILE A 41 -5.36 -10.22 -15.35
N ILE A 42 -6.18 -10.37 -14.31
CA ILE A 42 -7.54 -9.83 -14.30
C ILE A 42 -7.65 -8.79 -13.19
N ILE A 43 -8.06 -7.57 -13.55
CA ILE A 43 -8.31 -6.49 -12.60
C ILE A 43 -9.79 -6.44 -12.26
N VAL A 44 -10.11 -6.57 -10.98
CA VAL A 44 -11.47 -6.42 -10.44
C VAL A 44 -11.59 -5.07 -9.77
N THR A 45 -12.55 -4.26 -10.23
CA THR A 45 -12.76 -2.89 -9.75
C THR A 45 -14.19 -2.62 -9.35
N GLY A 46 -14.38 -1.75 -8.34
CA GLY A 46 -15.70 -1.27 -7.93
C GLY A 46 -16.24 -0.11 -8.74
N ASP A 47 -15.47 0.42 -9.69
CA ASP A 47 -15.89 1.48 -10.61
C ASP A 47 -16.31 0.93 -11.97
N ALA A 48 -17.03 1.73 -12.75
CA ALA A 48 -17.20 1.53 -14.18
C ALA A 48 -15.83 1.47 -14.88
N TYR A 49 -15.68 0.64 -15.91
CA TYR A 49 -14.48 0.72 -16.75
C TYR A 49 -14.54 1.98 -17.62
N VAL A 50 -13.78 3.00 -17.23
CA VAL A 50 -13.49 4.17 -18.05
C VAL A 50 -12.02 4.13 -18.39
N ASP A 51 -11.71 3.99 -19.68
CA ASP A 51 -10.34 3.88 -20.16
C ASP A 51 -9.70 5.27 -20.25
N HIS A 52 -9.45 5.88 -19.09
CA HIS A 52 -8.94 7.23 -18.96
C HIS A 52 -7.91 7.30 -17.81
N PRO A 53 -6.83 8.10 -17.94
CA PRO A 53 -5.77 8.18 -16.93
C PRO A 53 -6.19 8.85 -15.60
N SER A 54 -7.47 9.19 -15.42
CA SER A 54 -8.02 9.59 -14.10
C SER A 54 -8.54 8.40 -13.31
N PHE A 55 -8.52 7.19 -13.89
CA PHE A 55 -9.01 5.96 -13.28
C PHE A 55 -7.84 5.01 -12.99
N GLY A 56 -7.68 4.63 -11.72
CA GLY A 56 -6.53 3.84 -11.29
C GLY A 56 -6.42 2.48 -11.98
N MET A 57 -7.55 1.78 -12.19
CA MET A 57 -7.53 0.49 -12.90
C MET A 57 -7.13 0.63 -14.37
N ALA A 58 -7.46 1.75 -15.02
CA ALA A 58 -7.05 1.99 -16.41
C ALA A 58 -5.54 2.24 -16.48
N ILE A 59 -4.98 3.05 -15.56
CA ILE A 59 -3.53 3.25 -15.46
C ILE A 59 -2.81 1.91 -15.28
N ILE A 60 -3.21 1.13 -14.27
CA ILE A 60 -2.54 -0.14 -13.95
C ILE A 60 -2.75 -1.17 -15.07
N GLY A 61 -3.94 -1.24 -15.65
CA GLY A 61 -4.26 -2.14 -16.75
C GLY A 61 -3.43 -1.83 -18.01
N ARG A 62 -3.40 -0.56 -18.43
CA ARG A 62 -2.59 -0.12 -19.57
C ARG A 62 -1.10 -0.27 -19.30
N LEU A 63 -0.64 -0.03 -18.07
CA LEU A 63 0.76 -0.23 -17.71
C LEU A 63 1.15 -1.69 -17.87
N LEU A 64 0.36 -2.61 -17.33
CA LEU A 64 0.59 -4.05 -17.46
C LEU A 64 0.50 -4.53 -18.92
N GLU A 65 -0.43 -4.00 -19.71
CA GLU A 65 -0.50 -4.26 -21.15
C GLU A 65 0.78 -3.78 -21.86
N ALA A 66 1.29 -2.60 -21.52
CA ALA A 66 2.53 -2.06 -22.07
C ALA A 66 3.77 -2.88 -21.67
N GLN A 67 3.70 -3.62 -20.56
CA GLN A 67 4.68 -4.64 -20.17
C GLN A 67 4.53 -5.96 -20.93
N GLY A 68 3.57 -6.08 -21.84
CA GLY A 68 3.35 -7.27 -22.66
C GLY A 68 2.46 -8.35 -22.01
N PHE A 69 1.66 -7.99 -21.00
CA PHE A 69 0.67 -8.91 -20.41
C PHE A 69 -0.71 -8.75 -21.04
N ARG A 70 -1.48 -9.84 -21.12
CA ARG A 70 -2.90 -9.79 -21.46
C ARG A 70 -3.70 -9.46 -20.22
N VAL A 71 -4.36 -8.32 -20.22
CA VAL A 71 -5.05 -7.79 -19.04
C VAL A 71 -6.54 -7.67 -19.32
N GLY A 72 -7.36 -8.30 -18.49
CA GLY A 72 -8.81 -8.16 -18.52
C GLY A 72 -9.34 -7.33 -17.36
N ILE A 73 -10.53 -6.74 -17.52
CA ILE A 73 -11.20 -5.95 -16.47
C ILE A 73 -12.55 -6.55 -16.13
N ILE A 74 -12.80 -6.76 -14.84
CA ILE A 74 -14.13 -7.06 -14.29
C ILE A 74 -14.58 -5.83 -13.50
N ALA A 75 -15.43 -5.01 -14.13
CA ALA A 75 -15.96 -3.79 -13.55
C ALA A 75 -17.32 -4.02 -12.89
N GLN A 76 -17.46 -3.59 -11.63
CA GLN A 76 -18.69 -3.69 -10.83
C GLN A 76 -19.36 -5.08 -10.87
N PRO A 77 -18.62 -6.17 -10.61
CA PRO A 77 -19.21 -7.51 -10.62
C PRO A 77 -20.31 -7.63 -9.57
N ASN A 78 -21.34 -8.41 -9.87
CA ASN A 78 -22.32 -8.80 -8.87
C ASN A 78 -21.65 -9.67 -7.80
N TRP A 79 -21.51 -9.13 -6.59
CA TRP A 79 -20.85 -9.79 -5.46
C TRP A 79 -21.71 -10.79 -4.70
N GLN A 80 -22.95 -11.01 -5.11
CA GLN A 80 -23.83 -12.02 -4.51
C GLN A 80 -23.43 -13.45 -4.91
N SER A 81 -22.77 -13.61 -6.05
CA SER A 81 -22.22 -14.89 -6.54
C SER A 81 -20.77 -14.72 -7.00
N LYS A 82 -20.07 -15.85 -7.18
CA LYS A 82 -18.73 -15.89 -7.78
C LYS A 82 -18.75 -15.84 -9.31
N ASP A 83 -19.90 -16.07 -9.95
CA ASP A 83 -20.01 -16.26 -11.40
C ASP A 83 -19.47 -15.06 -12.19
N ASP A 84 -19.75 -13.85 -11.73
CA ASP A 84 -19.25 -12.62 -12.35
C ASP A 84 -17.71 -12.52 -12.33
N PHE A 85 -17.08 -13.11 -11.32
CA PHE A 85 -15.61 -13.17 -11.17
C PHE A 85 -14.98 -14.27 -12.04
N MET A 86 -15.80 -15.14 -12.63
CA MET A 86 -15.38 -16.20 -13.55
C MET A 86 -15.64 -15.84 -15.02
N LYS A 87 -16.21 -14.66 -15.33
CA LYS A 87 -16.56 -14.25 -16.69
C LYS A 87 -15.38 -14.34 -17.67
N LEU A 88 -14.22 -13.83 -17.28
CA LEU A 88 -12.98 -13.89 -18.08
C LEU A 88 -12.20 -15.19 -17.87
N GLY A 89 -12.72 -16.10 -17.06
CA GLY A 89 -12.07 -17.32 -16.58
C GLY A 89 -10.92 -17.07 -15.62
N GLU A 90 -10.00 -18.03 -15.60
CA GLU A 90 -8.86 -18.06 -14.70
C GLU A 90 -7.70 -17.24 -15.27
N PRO A 91 -7.11 -16.32 -14.48
CA PRO A 91 -5.92 -15.59 -14.91
C PRO A 91 -4.67 -16.45 -14.73
N ASN A 92 -3.72 -16.34 -15.64
CA ASN A 92 -2.49 -17.14 -15.58
C ASN A 92 -1.54 -16.74 -14.44
N LEU A 93 -1.61 -15.48 -13.96
CA LEU A 93 -0.71 -14.94 -12.94
C LEU A 93 -1.43 -14.58 -11.65
N PHE A 94 -2.38 -13.64 -11.67
CA PHE A 94 -3.08 -13.18 -10.46
C PHE A 94 -4.35 -12.36 -10.74
N PHE A 95 -5.16 -12.19 -9.69
CA PHE A 95 -6.22 -11.18 -9.63
C PHE A 95 -5.73 -9.89 -8.97
N GLY A 96 -5.86 -8.75 -9.65
CA GLY A 96 -5.66 -7.43 -9.06
C GLY A 96 -6.99 -6.87 -8.53
N VAL A 97 -7.11 -6.62 -7.23
CA VAL A 97 -8.40 -6.21 -6.64
C VAL A 97 -8.33 -4.80 -6.05
N ALA A 98 -9.28 -3.95 -6.42
CA ALA A 98 -9.45 -2.62 -5.84
C ALA A 98 -10.93 -2.22 -5.72
N ALA A 99 -11.27 -1.39 -4.73
CA ALA A 99 -12.62 -0.83 -4.59
C ALA A 99 -12.98 0.22 -5.66
N GLY A 100 -12.00 0.66 -6.45
CA GLY A 100 -12.11 1.78 -7.39
C GLY A 100 -11.28 2.99 -6.94
N ASN A 101 -11.59 4.15 -7.53
CA ASN A 101 -10.96 5.45 -7.28
C ASN A 101 -11.34 6.06 -5.94
N MET A 102 -12.46 5.64 -5.35
CA MET A 102 -12.91 6.10 -4.04
C MET A 102 -13.28 4.93 -3.14
N ASP A 103 -13.16 5.14 -1.83
CA ASP A 103 -13.57 4.16 -0.83
C ASP A 103 -15.05 3.78 -1.00
N SER A 104 -15.32 2.48 -0.91
CA SER A 104 -16.66 1.93 -1.17
C SER A 104 -17.71 2.44 -0.18
N MET A 105 -17.33 2.72 1.06
CA MET A 105 -18.24 3.24 2.07
C MET A 105 -18.54 4.72 1.83
N ILE A 106 -17.53 5.51 1.45
CA ILE A 106 -17.70 6.94 1.13
C ILE A 106 -18.57 7.13 -0.12
N ASN A 107 -18.45 6.24 -1.11
CA ASN A 107 -19.31 6.20 -2.28
C ASN A 107 -20.78 5.92 -1.94
N ARG A 108 -21.03 5.06 -0.95
CA ARG A 108 -22.39 4.63 -0.60
C ARG A 108 -23.07 5.49 0.45
N TYR A 109 -22.29 6.13 1.32
CA TYR A 109 -22.81 6.83 2.49
C TYR A 109 -22.31 8.27 2.59
N THR A 110 -23.11 9.14 3.18
CA THR A 110 -22.69 10.49 3.61
C THR A 110 -21.91 10.42 4.93
N ALA A 111 -21.26 11.52 5.33
CA ALA A 111 -20.57 11.60 6.63
C ALA A 111 -21.51 11.31 7.83
N ASP A 112 -22.80 11.66 7.68
CA ASP A 112 -23.87 11.38 8.65
C ASP A 112 -24.44 9.95 8.54
N LYS A 113 -23.77 9.06 7.82
CA LYS A 113 -24.15 7.66 7.61
C LYS A 113 -25.49 7.45 6.89
N LYS A 114 -25.94 8.43 6.09
CA LYS A 114 -27.12 8.27 5.21
C LYS A 114 -26.71 7.66 3.88
N ILE A 115 -27.54 6.78 3.32
CA ILE A 115 -27.30 6.19 2.00
C ILE A 115 -27.43 7.28 0.92
N ARG A 116 -26.46 7.35 0.01
CA ARG A 116 -26.50 8.21 -1.17
C ARG A 116 -27.42 7.62 -2.23
N SER A 117 -28.11 8.48 -2.97
CA SER A 117 -28.95 8.09 -4.11
C SER A 117 -28.16 7.90 -5.41
N ASP A 118 -26.90 8.31 -5.42
CA ASP A 118 -26.02 8.34 -6.59
C ASP A 118 -24.61 7.80 -6.27
N ASP A 119 -23.90 7.38 -7.32
CA ASP A 119 -22.48 7.01 -7.30
C ASP A 119 -21.79 7.55 -8.56
N ALA A 120 -20.85 8.49 -8.37
CA ALA A 120 -20.19 9.21 -9.46
C ALA A 120 -19.33 8.32 -10.37
N TYR A 121 -18.96 7.12 -9.91
CA TYR A 121 -18.12 6.19 -10.65
C TYR A 121 -18.90 4.98 -11.17
N THR A 122 -20.23 5.01 -11.10
CA THR A 122 -21.11 3.96 -11.63
C THR A 122 -21.76 4.42 -12.94
N PRO A 123 -21.95 3.53 -13.94
CA PRO A 123 -22.64 3.91 -15.18
C PRO A 123 -24.03 4.48 -14.89
N GLY A 124 -24.34 5.63 -15.48
CA GLY A 124 -25.60 6.34 -15.27
C GLY A 124 -25.77 6.95 -13.87
N GLY A 125 -24.72 7.00 -13.04
CA GLY A 125 -24.78 7.57 -11.69
C GLY A 125 -25.58 6.74 -10.68
N LEU A 126 -25.86 5.46 -10.99
CA LEU A 126 -26.74 4.61 -10.18
C LEU A 126 -26.11 4.27 -8.82
N ALA A 127 -26.88 4.35 -7.74
CA ALA A 127 -26.44 3.86 -6.44
C ALA A 127 -26.47 2.33 -6.34
N GLY A 128 -25.70 1.79 -5.38
CA GLY A 128 -25.82 0.38 -4.96
C GLY A 128 -25.24 -0.64 -5.93
N LYS A 129 -24.31 -0.25 -6.79
CA LYS A 129 -23.60 -1.14 -7.74
C LYS A 129 -22.26 -1.68 -7.23
N ARG A 130 -21.89 -1.39 -5.98
CA ARG A 130 -20.72 -1.97 -5.30
C ARG A 130 -21.07 -2.37 -3.86
N PRO A 131 -20.44 -3.39 -3.28
CA PRO A 131 -20.65 -3.76 -1.88
C PRO A 131 -19.93 -2.79 -0.93
N ASP A 132 -20.36 -2.81 0.33
CA ASP A 132 -19.61 -2.22 1.43
C ASP A 132 -18.28 -2.94 1.61
N ARG A 133 -17.18 -2.18 1.77
CA ARG A 133 -15.81 -2.71 1.85
C ARG A 133 -15.50 -3.59 0.64
N ALA A 134 -15.70 -3.03 -0.55
CA ALA A 134 -15.64 -3.73 -1.81
C ALA A 134 -14.35 -4.57 -1.99
N SER A 135 -13.20 -4.05 -1.57
CA SER A 135 -11.93 -4.78 -1.67
C SER A 135 -11.94 -6.10 -0.89
N LEU A 136 -12.60 -6.14 0.27
CA LEU A 136 -12.77 -7.37 1.07
C LEU A 136 -13.63 -8.38 0.33
N VAL A 137 -14.82 -7.94 -0.10
CA VAL A 137 -15.82 -8.81 -0.72
C VAL A 137 -15.30 -9.35 -2.05
N TYR A 138 -14.71 -8.49 -2.88
CA TYR A 138 -14.16 -8.91 -4.17
C TYR A 138 -13.00 -9.88 -4.03
N SER A 139 -12.09 -9.67 -3.06
CA SER A 139 -11.01 -10.62 -2.79
C SER A 139 -11.55 -11.99 -2.41
N GLN A 140 -12.54 -12.04 -1.51
CA GLN A 140 -13.15 -13.30 -1.09
C GLN A 140 -13.86 -14.01 -2.24
N ARG A 141 -14.56 -13.27 -3.12
CA ARG A 141 -15.19 -13.84 -4.33
C ARG A 141 -14.17 -14.34 -5.36
N CYS A 142 -13.05 -13.64 -5.55
CA CYS A 142 -11.96 -14.14 -6.37
C CYS A 142 -11.40 -15.47 -5.82
N LYS A 143 -11.23 -15.56 -4.49
CA LYS A 143 -10.76 -16.80 -3.83
C LYS A 143 -11.78 -17.94 -3.91
N GLU A 144 -13.07 -17.62 -3.91
CA GLU A 144 -14.16 -18.58 -4.11
C GLU A 144 -14.22 -19.09 -5.57
N ALA A 145 -13.95 -18.22 -6.54
CA ALA A 145 -13.85 -18.57 -7.96
C ALA A 145 -12.62 -19.44 -8.23
N TYR A 146 -11.44 -19.01 -7.79
CA TYR A 146 -10.16 -19.67 -8.03
C TYR A 146 -9.25 -19.61 -6.79
N LYS A 147 -9.39 -20.60 -5.91
CA LYS A 147 -8.71 -20.62 -4.59
C LYS A 147 -7.19 -20.51 -4.64
N HIS A 148 -6.58 -21.02 -5.71
CA HIS A 148 -5.13 -21.16 -5.83
C HIS A 148 -4.46 -19.99 -6.56
N VAL A 149 -5.27 -19.11 -7.18
CA VAL A 149 -4.77 -17.92 -7.85
C VAL A 149 -4.39 -16.86 -6.81
N PRO A 150 -3.21 -16.23 -6.92
CA PRO A 150 -2.82 -15.13 -6.05
C PRO A 150 -3.75 -13.92 -6.17
N ILE A 151 -3.99 -13.23 -5.06
CA ILE A 151 -4.72 -11.97 -5.00
C ILE A 151 -3.77 -10.84 -4.62
N VAL A 152 -3.61 -9.89 -5.52
CA VAL A 152 -2.86 -8.64 -5.32
C VAL A 152 -3.84 -7.52 -5.02
N LEU A 153 -3.86 -7.09 -3.76
CA LEU A 153 -4.79 -6.08 -3.27
C LEU A 153 -4.21 -4.67 -3.46
N GLY A 154 -5.03 -3.70 -3.85
CA GLY A 154 -4.58 -2.33 -4.05
C GLY A 154 -5.69 -1.28 -3.98
N GLY A 155 -5.34 -0.07 -4.42
CA GLY A 155 -6.23 1.09 -4.38
C GLY A 155 -6.28 1.80 -3.03
N ILE A 156 -7.03 2.90 -2.98
CA ILE A 156 -7.11 3.79 -1.82
C ILE A 156 -7.64 3.04 -0.58
N GLU A 157 -8.69 2.24 -0.77
CA GLU A 157 -9.33 1.48 0.31
C GLU A 157 -8.35 0.52 0.99
N ALA A 158 -7.53 -0.21 0.22
CA ALA A 158 -6.55 -1.14 0.76
C ALA A 158 -5.34 -0.43 1.37
N SER A 159 -4.78 0.53 0.65
CA SER A 159 -3.58 1.29 1.04
C SER A 159 -3.76 1.99 2.40
N LEU A 160 -4.91 2.63 2.62
CA LEU A 160 -5.19 3.35 3.87
C LEU A 160 -5.49 2.40 5.04
N ARG A 161 -5.96 1.18 4.78
CA ARG A 161 -6.32 0.16 5.78
C ARG A 161 -5.25 -0.93 5.95
N ARG A 162 -4.01 -0.65 5.51
CA ARG A 162 -2.90 -1.61 5.50
C ARG A 162 -2.43 -2.02 6.90
N ILE A 163 -2.46 -1.13 7.89
CA ILE A 163 -2.24 -1.47 9.31
C ILE A 163 -3.58 -1.61 10.04
N ALA A 164 -3.54 -1.94 11.33
CA ALA A 164 -4.68 -1.78 12.22
C ALA A 164 -5.23 -0.36 12.13
N HIS A 165 -6.51 -0.25 11.77
CA HIS A 165 -7.15 1.02 11.45
C HIS A 165 -8.48 1.13 12.17
N TYR A 166 -8.83 2.37 12.51
CA TYR A 166 -10.15 2.69 13.04
C TYR A 166 -11.19 2.72 11.92
N ASP A 167 -12.24 1.91 12.06
CA ASP A 167 -13.38 1.88 11.15
C ASP A 167 -14.50 2.76 11.71
N TYR A 168 -14.62 3.98 11.17
CA TYR A 168 -15.65 4.96 11.57
C TYR A 168 -17.09 4.42 11.47
N TRP A 169 -17.33 3.52 10.52
CA TRP A 169 -18.67 2.98 10.29
C TRP A 169 -19.12 2.05 11.43
N GLN A 170 -18.19 1.27 11.97
CA GLN A 170 -18.41 0.29 13.03
C GLN A 170 -17.92 0.75 14.41
N ASP A 171 -17.33 1.94 14.50
CA ASP A 171 -16.75 2.51 15.72
C ASP A 171 -15.80 1.56 16.44
N ARG A 172 -14.86 0.95 15.69
CA ARG A 172 -13.90 -0.01 16.26
C ARG A 172 -12.60 -0.08 15.48
N VAL A 173 -11.53 -0.49 16.14
CA VAL A 173 -10.24 -0.79 15.49
C VAL A 173 -10.27 -2.19 14.89
N ARG A 174 -10.11 -2.27 13.57
CA ARG A 174 -10.04 -3.49 12.78
C ARG A 174 -8.60 -3.94 12.54
N ASN A 175 -8.44 -5.16 12.07
CA ASN A 175 -7.16 -5.68 11.61
C ASN A 175 -6.72 -4.97 10.32
N SER A 176 -5.53 -5.31 9.84
CA SER A 176 -5.12 -4.99 8.47
C SER A 176 -6.13 -5.57 7.49
N ILE A 177 -6.49 -4.79 6.47
CA ILE A 177 -7.36 -5.26 5.39
C ILE A 177 -6.78 -6.48 4.67
N LEU A 178 -5.45 -6.64 4.63
CA LEU A 178 -4.78 -7.79 4.02
C LEU A 178 -5.23 -9.12 4.67
N ILE A 179 -5.38 -9.13 5.99
CA ILE A 179 -5.83 -10.30 6.76
C ILE A 179 -7.33 -10.53 6.51
N ASP A 180 -8.14 -9.49 6.68
CA ASP A 180 -9.60 -9.59 6.54
C ASP A 180 -10.00 -9.97 5.09
N ALA A 181 -9.23 -9.55 4.08
CA ALA A 181 -9.44 -9.87 2.67
C ALA A 181 -8.95 -11.28 2.29
N SER A 182 -8.07 -11.88 3.11
CA SER A 182 -7.34 -13.10 2.75
C SER A 182 -6.59 -12.98 1.42
N ALA A 183 -6.05 -11.78 1.15
CA ALA A 183 -5.21 -11.52 -0.01
C ALA A 183 -3.76 -11.95 0.26
N ASP A 184 -3.01 -12.24 -0.80
CA ASP A 184 -1.65 -12.78 -0.69
C ASP A 184 -0.61 -11.66 -0.53
N ILE A 185 -0.84 -10.52 -1.20
CA ILE A 185 0.00 -9.31 -1.07
C ILE A 185 -0.87 -8.05 -1.24
N LEU A 186 -0.48 -6.95 -0.58
CA LEU A 186 -1.11 -5.63 -0.70
C LEU A 186 -0.10 -4.62 -1.23
N LEU A 187 -0.45 -3.88 -2.27
CA LEU A 187 0.35 -2.78 -2.81
C LEU A 187 -0.22 -1.44 -2.34
N TYR A 188 0.65 -0.52 -1.93
CA TYR A 188 0.25 0.77 -1.35
C TYR A 188 1.13 1.92 -1.83
N GLY A 189 0.57 3.14 -1.78
CA GLY A 189 1.17 4.32 -2.40
C GLY A 189 1.06 4.27 -3.92
N ASN A 190 2.07 4.79 -4.62
CA ASN A 190 2.20 4.72 -6.07
C ASN A 190 2.68 3.32 -6.47
N ALA A 191 1.72 2.44 -6.76
CA ALA A 191 1.94 1.00 -6.90
C ALA A 191 2.45 0.59 -8.30
N GLU A 192 2.64 1.50 -9.25
CA GLU A 192 3.04 1.23 -10.64
C GLU A 192 4.34 0.40 -10.70
N ARG A 193 5.35 0.78 -9.92
CA ARG A 193 6.60 0.00 -9.84
C ARG A 193 6.38 -1.36 -9.20
N ALA A 194 5.62 -1.40 -8.11
CA ALA A 194 5.43 -2.60 -7.33
C ALA A 194 4.63 -3.65 -8.11
N ILE A 195 3.58 -3.24 -8.84
CA ILE A 195 2.76 -4.15 -9.64
C ILE A 195 3.54 -4.70 -10.83
N VAL A 196 4.37 -3.89 -11.49
CA VAL A 196 5.24 -4.35 -12.59
C VAL A 196 6.25 -5.37 -12.08
N GLU A 197 6.92 -5.07 -10.97
CA GLU A 197 7.89 -6.00 -10.37
C GLU A 197 7.24 -7.32 -9.93
N VAL A 198 6.06 -7.27 -9.30
CA VAL A 198 5.30 -8.46 -8.91
C VAL A 198 4.89 -9.28 -10.14
N ALA A 199 4.31 -8.64 -11.16
CA ALA A 199 3.87 -9.32 -12.38
C ALA A 199 5.03 -10.00 -13.12
N GLN A 200 6.18 -9.32 -13.23
CA GLN A 200 7.38 -9.84 -13.87
C GLN A 200 7.97 -11.03 -13.10
N ARG A 201 8.00 -10.99 -11.77
CA ARG A 201 8.50 -12.13 -10.98
C ARG A 201 7.57 -13.34 -11.08
N LEU A 202 6.25 -13.12 -11.06
CA LEU A 202 5.27 -14.19 -11.28
C LEU A 202 5.38 -14.77 -12.69
N SER A 203 5.64 -13.96 -13.70
CA SER A 203 5.82 -14.42 -15.08
C SER A 203 7.08 -15.28 -15.27
N TYR A 204 8.10 -15.08 -14.43
CA TYR A 204 9.28 -15.94 -14.33
C TYR A 204 9.08 -17.17 -13.41
N GLY A 205 7.87 -17.41 -12.92
CA GLY A 205 7.54 -18.58 -12.11
C GLY A 205 7.92 -18.47 -10.64
N HIS A 206 8.26 -17.28 -10.14
CA HIS A 206 8.41 -17.07 -8.69
C HIS A 206 7.05 -17.25 -8.01
N LYS A 207 7.04 -17.75 -6.77
CA LYS A 207 5.81 -17.79 -5.98
C LYS A 207 5.55 -16.43 -5.34
N ILE A 208 4.28 -16.08 -5.17
CA ILE A 208 3.89 -14.81 -4.54
C ILE A 208 4.46 -14.67 -3.12
N GLU A 209 4.56 -15.78 -2.39
CA GLU A 209 5.10 -15.87 -1.02
C GLU A 209 6.60 -15.50 -0.94
N ASP A 210 7.34 -15.67 -2.04
CA ASP A 210 8.77 -15.38 -2.09
C ASP A 210 9.06 -13.88 -2.38
N ILE A 211 8.04 -13.12 -2.81
CA ILE A 211 8.17 -11.70 -3.18
C ILE A 211 8.04 -10.83 -1.92
N THR A 212 9.14 -10.75 -1.16
CA THR A 212 9.16 -10.14 0.19
C THR A 212 9.97 -8.84 0.28
N ASP A 213 10.57 -8.38 -0.81
CA ASP A 213 11.53 -7.28 -0.88
C ASP A 213 11.08 -6.10 -1.75
N VAL A 214 9.91 -6.19 -2.37
CA VAL A 214 9.39 -5.13 -3.26
C VAL A 214 8.89 -3.94 -2.44
N ARG A 215 9.39 -2.74 -2.73
CA ARG A 215 8.94 -1.50 -2.06
C ARG A 215 7.47 -1.21 -2.34
N GLY A 216 6.77 -0.63 -1.37
CA GLY A 216 5.34 -0.33 -1.48
C GLY A 216 4.45 -1.57 -1.35
N THR A 217 4.95 -2.66 -0.76
CA THR A 217 4.19 -3.89 -0.56
C THR A 217 4.02 -4.23 0.91
N ALA A 218 2.94 -4.95 1.21
CA ALA A 218 2.68 -5.55 2.51
C ALA A 218 2.26 -7.01 2.33
N PHE A 219 2.76 -7.88 3.20
CA PHE A 219 2.50 -9.32 3.14
C PHE A 219 2.47 -9.91 4.55
N ILE A 220 1.84 -11.08 4.68
CA ILE A 220 1.74 -11.80 5.96
C ILE A 220 2.97 -12.70 6.10
N ARG A 221 3.54 -12.74 7.30
CA ARG A 221 4.64 -13.65 7.66
C ARG A 221 4.51 -14.15 9.10
N ARG A 222 5.23 -15.22 9.42
CA ARG A 222 5.20 -15.85 10.76
C ARG A 222 6.55 -15.83 11.48
N ASP A 223 7.58 -15.34 10.83
CA ASP A 223 8.95 -15.30 11.30
C ASP A 223 9.51 -13.86 11.25
N THR A 224 10.54 -13.56 12.04
CA THR A 224 11.37 -12.36 11.84
C THR A 224 12.62 -12.80 11.08
N PRO A 225 13.00 -12.17 9.97
CA PRO A 225 14.19 -12.60 9.23
C PRO A 225 15.46 -12.41 10.07
N LYS A 226 16.37 -13.38 10.02
CA LYS A 226 17.59 -13.42 10.85
C LYS A 226 18.51 -12.19 10.68
N ASP A 227 18.52 -11.60 9.49
CA ASP A 227 19.40 -10.48 9.14
C ASP A 227 18.77 -9.10 9.36
N TRP A 228 17.61 -9.04 10.02
CA TRP A 228 16.91 -7.79 10.29
C TRP A 228 17.02 -7.38 11.75
N TYR A 229 17.34 -6.11 11.98
CA TYR A 229 17.31 -5.50 13.30
C TYR A 229 15.92 -4.92 13.58
N GLU A 230 15.31 -5.35 14.67
CA GLU A 230 13.99 -4.89 15.07
C GLU A 230 14.09 -3.75 16.09
N VAL A 231 13.51 -2.60 15.75
CA VAL A 231 13.32 -1.47 16.65
C VAL A 231 11.95 -1.58 17.28
N ASP A 232 11.91 -1.76 18.60
CA ASP A 232 10.67 -1.84 19.36
C ASP A 232 10.04 -0.45 19.54
N SER A 233 8.90 -0.22 18.89
CA SER A 233 8.06 0.97 19.06
C SER A 233 6.74 0.65 19.77
N THR A 234 6.68 -0.45 20.52
CA THR A 234 5.48 -0.89 21.25
C THR A 234 5.21 -0.08 22.53
N ARG A 235 6.11 0.85 22.88
CA ARG A 235 6.00 1.74 24.03
C ARG A 235 6.01 3.20 23.55
N ILE A 236 5.27 4.03 24.25
CA ILE A 236 5.26 5.48 24.02
C ILE A 236 6.56 6.06 24.59
N ASP A 237 7.20 6.93 23.81
CA ASP A 237 8.35 7.70 24.28
C ASP A 237 7.94 8.51 25.51
N ARG A 238 8.59 8.27 26.64
CA ARG A 238 8.41 9.13 27.82
C ARG A 238 9.17 10.43 27.55
N PRO A 239 8.52 11.61 27.56
CA PRO A 239 9.23 12.87 27.45
C PRO A 239 10.34 12.91 28.50
N GLY A 240 11.58 13.15 28.05
CA GLY A 240 12.71 13.34 28.95
C GLY A 240 12.54 14.60 29.80
N LYS A 241 13.41 14.78 30.80
CA LYS A 241 13.51 16.07 31.46
C LYS A 241 13.90 17.12 30.40
N ILE A 242 13.09 18.15 30.24
CA ILE A 242 13.46 19.33 29.46
C ILE A 242 14.47 20.08 30.30
N ASP A 243 15.72 20.15 29.85
CA ASP A 243 16.72 20.98 30.50
C ASP A 243 16.22 22.43 30.50
N LYS A 244 16.25 23.07 31.67
CA LYS A 244 15.90 24.49 31.75
C LYS A 244 16.92 25.25 30.92
N ILE A 245 16.45 25.91 29.86
CA ILE A 245 17.27 26.85 29.10
C ILE A 245 17.67 27.96 30.08
N ILE A 246 18.93 27.95 30.51
CA ILE A 246 19.47 29.02 31.36
C ILE A 246 19.51 30.27 30.48
N ASN A 247 18.81 31.31 30.91
CA ASN A 247 18.76 32.55 30.16
C ASN A 247 20.19 33.15 30.10
N PRO A 248 20.75 33.41 28.91
CA PRO A 248 22.14 33.83 28.73
C PRO A 248 22.46 35.21 29.34
N TYR A 249 21.46 35.94 29.82
CA TYR A 249 21.60 37.24 30.49
C TYR A 249 21.48 37.17 32.02
N VAL A 250 21.35 35.97 32.59
CA VAL A 250 21.37 35.79 34.04
C VAL A 250 22.82 35.82 34.51
N ASN A 251 23.17 36.85 35.28
CA ASN A 251 24.45 36.91 35.97
C ASN A 251 24.55 35.72 36.94
N THR A 252 25.43 34.77 36.63
CA THR A 252 25.64 33.50 37.37
C THR A 252 26.13 33.70 38.81
N GLN A 253 26.35 34.94 39.25
CA GLN A 253 26.82 35.28 40.58
C GLN A 253 25.69 35.65 41.57
N ASP A 254 24.47 35.96 41.11
CA ASP A 254 23.45 36.63 41.95
C ASP A 254 22.19 35.79 42.23
N THR A 255 22.24 34.46 42.19
CA THR A 255 21.04 33.68 42.55
C THR A 255 21.33 32.33 43.20
N ALA A 256 20.56 32.03 44.25
CA ALA A 256 20.49 30.72 44.92
C ALA A 256 20.11 29.53 43.99
N ALA A 257 19.78 29.81 42.72
CA ALA A 257 19.53 28.83 41.68
C ALA A 257 20.80 28.08 41.20
N CYS A 258 22.01 28.49 41.63
CA CYS A 258 23.29 27.90 41.22
C CYS A 258 23.89 26.85 42.18
N ALA A 259 23.18 26.37 43.20
CA ALA A 259 23.70 25.28 44.04
C ALA A 259 23.88 23.96 43.27
N ILE A 260 23.08 23.75 42.22
CA ILE A 260 23.08 22.54 41.38
C ILE A 260 24.26 22.52 40.39
N GLU A 261 24.76 23.70 40.00
CA GLU A 261 25.92 23.84 39.09
C GLU A 261 27.25 23.69 39.83
N GLN A 262 27.32 24.03 41.13
CA GLN A 262 28.54 23.88 41.94
C GLN A 262 28.85 22.42 42.33
N GLU A 263 27.85 21.55 42.38
CA GLU A 263 28.03 20.10 42.65
C GLU A 263 28.53 19.31 41.43
N LYS A 264 28.30 19.82 40.22
CA LYS A 264 28.91 19.28 39.02
C LYS A 264 30.34 19.80 39.02
N GLY A 265 31.31 18.88 39.10
CA GLY A 265 32.75 19.20 39.12
C GLY A 265 33.22 20.11 37.96
N PRO A 266 34.52 20.41 37.88
CA PRO A 266 35.06 21.49 37.06
C PRO A 266 34.47 21.49 35.64
N VAL A 267 33.81 22.59 35.29
CA VAL A 267 33.16 22.83 34.02
C VAL A 267 34.24 22.81 32.93
N GLU A 268 34.16 21.83 32.02
CA GLU A 268 35.01 21.78 30.83
C GLU A 268 34.80 23.04 29.99
N ASP A 269 35.88 23.58 29.45
CA ASP A 269 35.92 24.85 28.75
C ASP A 269 34.93 24.87 27.56
N PRO A 270 33.95 25.78 27.53
CA PRO A 270 32.95 25.84 26.46
C PRO A 270 33.53 26.22 25.09
N SER A 271 34.80 26.65 25.03
CA SER A 271 35.52 26.94 23.78
C SER A 271 36.24 25.74 23.17
N GLU A 272 36.29 24.61 23.88
CA GLU A 272 36.98 23.41 23.42
C GLU A 272 36.06 22.57 22.52
N ALA A 273 36.35 22.57 21.21
CA ALA A 273 35.57 21.82 20.23
C ALA A 273 35.71 20.31 20.47
N LYS A 274 34.75 19.72 21.20
CA LYS A 274 34.63 18.27 21.32
C LYS A 274 34.22 17.69 19.96
N VAL A 275 35.14 17.00 19.32
CA VAL A 275 34.86 16.23 18.11
C VAL A 275 33.96 15.05 18.49
N VAL A 276 32.65 15.24 18.41
CA VAL A 276 31.68 14.16 18.57
C VAL A 276 31.76 13.29 17.32
N GLN A 277 32.48 12.17 17.40
CA GLN A 277 32.36 11.12 16.39
C GLN A 277 30.99 10.45 16.54
N ILE A 278 30.07 10.82 15.67
CA ILE A 278 28.82 10.07 15.48
C ILE A 278 29.20 8.76 14.80
N LEU A 279 29.54 7.75 15.61
CA LEU A 279 29.71 6.39 15.13
C LEU A 279 28.33 5.89 14.72
N ALA A 280 28.09 5.75 13.41
CA ALA A 280 26.94 5.00 12.93
C ALA A 280 27.01 3.59 13.56
N SER A 281 25.98 3.20 14.32
CA SER A 281 25.93 1.83 14.86
C SER A 281 25.98 0.86 13.68
N PRO A 282 27.02 0.03 13.55
CA PRO A 282 27.20 -0.84 12.38
C PRO A 282 26.07 -1.87 12.23
N LYS A 283 25.28 -2.10 13.28
CA LYS A 283 24.10 -2.99 13.29
C LYS A 283 22.82 -2.34 12.77
N MET A 284 22.82 -1.03 12.48
CA MET A 284 21.60 -0.23 12.28
C MET A 284 21.58 0.47 10.93
N THR A 285 21.82 -0.29 9.85
CA THR A 285 21.52 0.18 8.49
C THR A 285 20.00 0.22 8.30
N ARG A 286 19.46 1.36 7.85
CA ARG A 286 18.00 1.54 7.65
C ARG A 286 17.38 0.46 6.79
N ASP A 287 18.10 0.00 5.76
CA ASP A 287 17.63 -1.04 4.82
C ASP A 287 17.47 -2.43 5.45
N LYS A 288 18.05 -2.66 6.63
CA LYS A 288 17.93 -3.90 7.42
C LYS A 288 17.33 -3.64 8.80
N THR A 289 16.63 -2.52 8.95
CA THR A 289 15.94 -2.18 10.20
C THR A 289 14.43 -2.19 9.96
N VAL A 290 13.71 -2.90 10.82
CA VAL A 290 12.24 -2.91 10.84
C VAL A 290 11.74 -2.32 12.14
N ILE A 291 10.68 -1.51 12.11
CA ILE A 291 10.06 -0.96 13.31
C ILE A 291 8.83 -1.80 13.66
N ARG A 292 8.82 -2.35 14.89
CA ARG A 292 7.66 -3.07 15.42
C ARG A 292 6.65 -2.10 16.00
N LEU A 293 5.49 -2.02 15.35
CA LEU A 293 4.34 -1.27 15.83
C LEU A 293 3.63 -2.01 16.99
N PRO A 294 2.92 -1.29 17.87
CA PRO A 294 2.03 -1.93 18.84
C PRO A 294 1.04 -2.88 18.14
N SER A 295 0.81 -4.06 18.72
CA SER A 295 -0.08 -5.07 18.13
C SER A 295 -1.52 -4.59 18.05
N VAL A 296 -2.33 -5.23 17.21
CA VAL A 296 -3.75 -4.87 17.04
C VAL A 296 -4.53 -4.95 18.33
N GLU A 297 -4.27 -5.97 19.14
CA GLU A 297 -4.93 -6.17 20.43
C GLU A 297 -4.61 -5.02 21.39
N LYS A 298 -3.37 -4.51 21.35
CA LYS A 298 -2.98 -3.34 22.15
C LYS A 298 -3.65 -2.07 21.64
N VAL A 299 -3.55 -1.76 20.35
CA VAL A 299 -4.13 -0.52 19.79
C VAL A 299 -5.66 -0.52 19.81
N ARG A 300 -6.31 -1.69 19.83
CA ARG A 300 -7.77 -1.81 20.00
C ARG A 300 -8.23 -1.39 21.39
N ASN A 301 -7.40 -1.62 22.42
CA ASN A 301 -7.74 -1.36 23.81
C ASN A 301 -7.16 -0.05 24.36
N ASP A 302 -6.24 0.59 23.63
CA ASP A 302 -5.56 1.82 24.05
C ASP A 302 -5.46 2.83 22.89
N ALA A 303 -6.23 3.91 23.02
CA ALA A 303 -6.28 4.99 22.03
C ALA A 303 -4.95 5.75 21.89
N VAL A 304 -4.14 5.81 22.95
CA VAL A 304 -2.82 6.47 22.93
C VAL A 304 -1.83 5.62 22.15
N LEU A 305 -1.85 4.29 22.34
CA LEU A 305 -1.05 3.38 21.52
C LEU A 305 -1.49 3.38 20.05
N TYR A 306 -2.80 3.52 19.79
CA TYR A 306 -3.30 3.70 18.42
C TYR A 306 -2.75 4.98 17.77
N ALA A 307 -2.80 6.11 18.48
CA ALA A 307 -2.25 7.38 18.00
C ALA A 307 -0.74 7.30 17.80
N HIS A 308 -0.01 6.63 18.70
CA HIS A 308 1.44 6.40 18.57
C HIS A 308 1.78 5.54 17.35
N ALA A 309 1.07 4.43 17.13
CA ALA A 309 1.26 3.57 15.96
C ALA A 309 1.05 4.36 14.65
N ASN A 310 0.01 5.19 14.60
CA ASN A 310 -0.25 6.07 13.47
C ASN A 310 0.85 7.13 13.30
N ARG A 311 1.34 7.75 14.37
CA ARG A 311 2.46 8.70 14.30
C ARG A 311 3.69 8.05 13.67
N VAL A 312 4.06 6.86 14.13
CA VAL A 312 5.21 6.11 13.60
C VAL A 312 5.02 5.77 12.12
N LEU A 313 3.82 5.32 11.73
CA LEU A 313 3.48 5.09 10.32
C LEU A 313 3.71 6.34 9.45
N HIS A 314 3.28 7.51 9.92
CA HIS A 314 3.42 8.76 9.16
C HIS A 314 4.88 9.21 9.06
N LEU A 315 5.69 8.98 10.10
CA LEU A 315 7.13 9.28 10.07
C LEU A 315 7.88 8.43 9.04
N GLU A 316 7.42 7.21 8.81
CA GLU A 316 8.02 6.25 7.87
C GLU A 316 7.33 6.26 6.49
N THR A 317 6.67 7.36 6.11
CA THR A 317 6.04 7.52 4.79
C THR A 317 6.98 8.09 3.73
N ASN A 318 8.10 8.73 4.10
CA ASN A 318 9.05 9.29 3.13
C ASN A 318 9.93 8.19 2.51
N PRO A 319 9.85 7.93 1.18
CA PRO A 319 10.59 6.85 0.55
C PRO A 319 12.11 6.93 0.72
N GLY A 320 12.68 8.12 0.88
CA GLY A 320 14.13 8.33 0.97
C GLY A 320 14.76 7.89 2.29
N ASN A 321 13.98 7.78 3.37
CA ASN A 321 14.49 7.43 4.70
C ASN A 321 13.64 6.43 5.49
N ALA A 322 12.50 6.02 4.92
CA ALA A 322 11.58 5.08 5.53
C ALA A 322 12.20 3.70 5.75
N ARG A 323 11.90 3.15 6.92
CA ARG A 323 12.20 1.77 7.30
C ARG A 323 11.02 0.86 6.99
N ALA A 324 11.27 -0.45 7.00
CA ALA A 324 10.18 -1.41 7.02
C ALA A 324 9.40 -1.29 8.34
N LEU A 325 8.11 -1.63 8.31
CA LEU A 325 7.28 -1.72 9.51
C LEU A 325 6.81 -3.17 9.68
N VAL A 326 6.54 -3.56 10.91
CA VAL A 326 5.87 -4.82 11.21
C VAL A 326 4.82 -4.60 12.29
N GLN A 327 3.64 -5.17 12.13
CA GLN A 327 2.58 -5.15 13.13
C GLN A 327 2.08 -6.57 13.38
N LYS A 328 1.89 -6.92 14.65
CA LYS A 328 1.32 -8.20 15.04
C LYS A 328 -0.21 -8.16 15.01
N HIS A 329 -0.81 -9.15 14.37
CA HIS A 329 -2.26 -9.36 14.26
C HIS A 329 -2.59 -10.80 14.67
N GLY A 330 -3.03 -11.02 15.91
CA GLY A 330 -3.19 -12.36 16.45
C GLY A 330 -1.85 -13.12 16.48
N ASP A 331 -1.79 -14.24 15.77
CA ASP A 331 -0.61 -15.13 15.71
C ASP A 331 0.33 -14.86 14.53
N VAL A 332 -0.01 -13.90 13.67
CA VAL A 332 0.78 -13.57 12.48
C VAL A 332 1.28 -12.13 12.52
N ASP A 333 2.39 -11.88 11.82
CA ASP A 333 2.92 -10.54 11.60
C ASP A 333 2.55 -10.08 10.18
N VAL A 334 2.09 -8.83 10.06
CA VAL A 334 1.98 -8.15 8.77
C VAL A 334 3.21 -7.29 8.60
N TRP A 335 3.96 -7.58 7.55
CA TRP A 335 5.16 -6.85 7.17
C TRP A 335 4.83 -5.79 6.13
N PHE A 336 5.44 -4.61 6.27
CA PHE A 336 5.31 -3.51 5.32
C PHE A 336 6.70 -3.12 4.85
N ASN A 337 6.99 -3.38 3.58
CA ASN A 337 8.21 -2.88 2.96
C ASN A 337 8.16 -1.36 2.85
N PRO A 338 9.30 -0.65 2.82
CA PRO A 338 9.31 0.80 2.69
C PRO A 338 8.49 1.32 1.49
N PRO A 339 7.93 2.55 1.54
CA PRO A 339 7.13 3.12 0.46
C PRO A 339 7.83 3.13 -0.91
N PRO A 340 7.07 3.10 -2.01
CA PRO A 340 7.64 3.07 -3.36
C PRO A 340 8.40 4.36 -3.65
N ILE A 341 9.45 4.26 -4.46
CA ILE A 341 10.17 5.43 -4.95
C ILE A 341 9.28 6.12 -5.98
N PRO A 342 9.04 7.44 -5.87
CA PRO A 342 8.20 8.17 -6.82
C PRO A 342 8.66 7.99 -8.28
N MET A 343 7.72 8.12 -9.20
CA MET A 343 8.04 8.15 -10.64
C MET A 343 8.81 9.43 -10.97
N THR A 344 9.74 9.31 -11.91
CA THR A 344 10.37 10.46 -12.58
C THR A 344 9.38 11.11 -13.56
N THR A 345 9.70 12.30 -14.05
CA THR A 345 8.89 12.98 -15.07
C THR A 345 8.71 12.12 -16.32
N GLU A 346 9.79 11.51 -16.82
CA GLU A 346 9.74 10.64 -18.01
C GLU A 346 8.81 9.44 -17.80
N GLU A 347 8.81 8.85 -16.60
CA GLU A 347 7.91 7.75 -16.28
C GLU A 347 6.46 8.20 -16.13
N MET A 348 6.20 9.40 -15.59
CA MET A 348 4.86 9.97 -15.59
C MET A 348 4.37 10.20 -17.02
N ASP A 349 5.18 10.82 -17.88
CA ASP A 349 4.82 11.04 -19.28
C ASP A 349 4.56 9.71 -20.00
N TYR A 350 5.37 8.68 -19.72
CA TYR A 350 5.16 7.33 -20.22
C TYR A 350 3.81 6.76 -19.77
N VAL A 351 3.51 6.78 -18.46
CA VAL A 351 2.29 6.18 -17.90
C VAL A 351 1.02 6.92 -18.33
N PHE A 352 1.05 8.26 -18.30
CA PHE A 352 -0.11 9.09 -18.63
C PHE A 352 -0.27 9.30 -20.15
N GLY A 353 0.77 9.03 -20.94
CA GLY A 353 0.79 9.10 -22.40
C GLY A 353 0.39 7.83 -23.15
N MET A 354 0.08 6.73 -22.43
CA MET A 354 -0.39 5.47 -23.03
C MET A 354 -1.67 5.63 -23.89
N PRO A 355 -1.98 4.71 -24.81
CA PRO A 355 -3.08 4.85 -25.77
C PRO A 355 -4.48 4.62 -25.14
N TYR A 356 -4.87 5.49 -24.21
CA TYR A 356 -6.21 5.50 -23.62
C TYR A 356 -7.27 5.91 -24.64
N ALA A 357 -8.42 5.24 -24.64
CA ALA A 357 -9.59 5.61 -25.42
C ALA A 357 -10.22 6.93 -24.91
N ARG A 358 -9.98 7.30 -23.65
CA ARG A 358 -10.49 8.49 -22.95
C ARG A 358 -12.01 8.57 -22.89
N VAL A 359 -12.68 7.43 -22.99
CA VAL A 359 -14.14 7.29 -22.90
C VAL A 359 -14.50 6.08 -22.04
N PRO A 360 -15.75 6.01 -21.52
CA PRO A 360 -16.26 4.78 -20.92
C PRO A 360 -16.19 3.60 -21.89
N HIS A 361 -15.98 2.40 -21.35
CA HIS A 361 -16.13 1.18 -22.13
C HIS A 361 -17.54 1.11 -22.75
N PRO A 362 -17.71 0.61 -24.00
CA PRO A 362 -19.01 0.62 -24.68
C PRO A 362 -20.11 -0.29 -24.09
N ALA A 363 -19.77 -1.18 -23.16
CA ALA A 363 -20.65 -2.22 -22.63
C ALA A 363 -21.58 -1.77 -21.48
#